data_AF-A0A3D8IS77-F1
#
_entry.id   AF-A0A3D8IS77-F1
#
_cell.length_a   1.000
_cell.length_b   1.000
_cell.length_c   1.000
_cell.angle_alpha   90.00
_cell.angle_beta   90.00
_cell.angle_gamma   90.00
#
_symmetry.space_group_name_H-M   'P 1'
#
loop_
_entity.id
_entity.type
_entity.pdbx_description
1 polymer ?
#
loop_
_entity_poly.entity_id
_entity_poly.type
_entity_poly.pdbx_seq_one_letter_code
_entity_poly.pdbx_strand_id
1 'polypeptide(L)' 'MYFSYGEDMTRLQGDSRHTQDVNLHIKTQGYENGEEVEVRLESSLDKVFSVSGIIQDNQIMITNPFKEQ' A
#
# COMPACT_ATOMS: atom_id res chain seq x y z
N MET A 1 3.77 -8.33 1.89
CA MET A 1 3.14 -7.21 1.18
C MET A 1 2.20 -7.77 0.13
N TYR A 2 1.05 -7.15 -0.08
CA TYR A 2 0.15 -7.47 -1.20
C TYR A 2 -0.69 -6.25 -1.58
N PHE A 3 -1.26 -6.27 -2.78
CA PHE A 3 -2.20 -5.24 -3.22
C PHE A 3 -3.64 -5.76 -3.23
N SER A 4 -4.60 -4.86 -3.05
CA SER A 4 -6.03 -5.13 -3.22
C SER A 4 -6.69 -4.01 -4.02
N TYR A 5 -7.95 -4.17 -4.40
CA TYR A 5 -8.74 -3.13 -5.07
C TYR A 5 -10.20 -3.14 -4.63
N GLY A 6 -10.90 -2.04 -4.88
CA GLY A 6 -12.31 -1.88 -4.51
C GLY A 6 -12.50 -1.60 -3.02
N GLU A 7 -13.72 -1.17 -2.67
CA GLU A 7 -14.16 -0.96 -1.28
C GLU A 7 -14.07 -2.25 -0.45
N ASP A 8 -14.34 -3.40 -1.07
CA ASP A 8 -14.25 -4.73 -0.44
C ASP A 8 -12.81 -5.22 -0.22
N MET A 9 -11.80 -4.43 -0.64
CA MET A 9 -10.37 -4.77 -0.54
C MET A 9 -10.07 -6.15 -1.11
N THR A 10 -10.64 -6.45 -2.29
CA THR A 10 -10.43 -7.72 -2.96
C THR A 10 -8.95 -7.87 -3.32
N ARG A 11 -8.31 -8.90 -2.75
CA ARG A 11 -6.88 -9.14 -2.95
C ARG A 11 -6.56 -9.41 -4.43
N LEU A 12 -5.55 -8.71 -4.95
CA LEU A 12 -5.02 -8.97 -6.29
C LEU A 12 -4.25 -10.29 -6.30
N GLN A 13 -4.67 -11.18 -7.21
CA GLN A 13 -4.07 -12.51 -7.42
C GLN A 13 -3.09 -12.54 -8.62
N GLY A 14 -2.94 -11.42 -9.33
CA GLY A 14 -2.11 -11.27 -10.52
C GLY A 14 -2.15 -9.83 -11.02
N ASP A 15 -2.06 -9.64 -12.34
CA ASP A 15 -2.10 -8.31 -12.95
C ASP A 15 -3.48 -7.67 -12.79
N SER A 16 -3.51 -6.40 -12.38
CA SER A 16 -4.73 -5.58 -12.34
C SER A 16 -4.84 -4.73 -13.61
N ARG A 17 -6.03 -4.72 -14.24
CA ARG A 17 -6.38 -3.70 -15.24
C ARG A 17 -6.92 -2.41 -14.60
N HIS A 18 -7.16 -2.43 -13.29
CA HIS A 18 -7.62 -1.28 -12.52
C HIS A 18 -6.39 -0.52 -12.01
N THR A 19 -6.09 0.62 -12.65
CA THR A 19 -5.06 1.57 -12.21
C THR A 19 -5.59 2.57 -11.18
N GLN A 20 -6.92 2.61 -11.02
CA GLN A 20 -7.61 3.42 -10.02
C GLN A 20 -8.12 2.48 -8.92
N ASP A 21 -8.04 2.92 -7.67
CA ASP A 21 -8.51 2.17 -6.50
C ASP A 21 -7.70 0.93 -6.13
N VAL A 22 -6.37 1.05 -6.17
CA VAL A 22 -5.44 0.05 -5.63
C VAL A 22 -5.09 0.40 -4.19
N ASN A 23 -5.06 -0.58 -3.29
CA ASN A 23 -4.63 -0.41 -1.91
C ASN A 23 -3.39 -1.28 -1.65
N LEU A 24 -2.48 -0.79 -0.82
CA LEU A 24 -1.25 -1.47 -0.44
C LEU A 24 -1.35 -1.97 1.01
N HIS A 25 -1.09 -3.26 1.20
CA HIS A 25 -1.10 -3.92 2.51
C HIS A 25 0.30 -4.41 2.87
N ILE A 26 0.81 -3.95 4.01
CA ILE A 26 2.14 -4.30 4.51
C ILE A 26 1.97 -4.96 5.88
N LYS A 27 2.57 -6.15 6.04
CA LYS A 27 2.74 -6.77 7.36
C LYS A 27 4.12 -6.40 7.87
N THR A 28 4.19 -5.88 9.08
CA THR A 28 5.41 -5.46 9.75
C THR A 28 5.69 -6.37 10.94
N GLN A 29 6.92 -6.34 11.45
CA GLN A 29 7.33 -7.04 12.66
C GLN A 29 8.33 -6.17 13.40
N GLY A 30 8.25 -6.15 14.74
CA GLY A 30 9.14 -5.34 15.57
C GLY A 30 8.80 -3.85 15.59
N TYR A 31 7.58 -3.48 15.16
CA TYR A 31 7.03 -2.12 15.27
C TYR A 31 5.90 -2.10 16.30
N GLU A 32 5.74 -0.99 16.98
CA GLU A 32 4.66 -0.70 17.91
C GLU A 32 3.48 0.00 17.21
N ASN A 33 2.28 -0.19 17.76
CA ASN A 33 1.09 0.52 17.28
C ASN A 33 1.27 2.03 17.43
N GLY A 34 0.95 2.78 16.38
CA GLY A 34 1.11 4.25 16.35
C GLY A 34 2.42 4.73 15.72
N GLU A 35 3.39 3.83 15.46
CA GLU A 35 4.58 4.21 14.69
C GLU A 35 4.23 4.52 13.22
N GLU A 36 4.90 5.51 12.65
CA GLU A 36 4.79 5.84 11.23
C GLU A 36 5.91 5.15 10.43
N VAL A 37 5.55 4.57 9.29
CA VAL A 37 6.52 4.03 8.34
C VAL A 37 6.32 4.70 7.00
N GLU A 38 7.40 5.25 6.45
CA GLU A 38 7.45 5.70 5.06
C GLU A 38 7.88 4.53 4.15
N VAL A 39 7.22 4.41 3.01
CA VAL A 39 7.44 3.38 2.00
C VAL A 39 7.67 4.05 0.66
N ARG A 40 8.83 3.75 0.06
CA ARG A 40 9.18 4.18 -1.29
C ARG A 40 8.88 3.06 -2.28
N LEU A 41 7.98 3.34 -3.23
CA LEU A 41 7.61 2.44 -4.32
C LEU A 41 8.24 2.94 -5.61
N GLU A 42 9.00 2.07 -6.29
CA GLU A 42 9.63 2.37 -7.57
C GLU A 42 8.99 1.48 -8.65
N SER A 43 8.50 2.11 -9.71
CA SER A 43 7.93 1.40 -10.87
C SER A 43 9.01 1.10 -11.90
N SER A 44 8.75 0.12 -12.77
CA SER A 44 9.61 -0.17 -13.92
C SER A 44 9.67 0.95 -14.98
N LEU A 45 8.93 2.04 -14.78
CA LEU A 45 8.95 3.26 -15.61
C LEU A 45 9.71 4.41 -14.91
N ASP A 46 10.57 4.09 -13.93
CA ASP A 46 11.34 5.02 -13.11
C ASP A 46 10.49 6.05 -12.33
N LYS A 47 9.18 5.83 -12.22
CA LYS A 47 8.32 6.63 -11.32
C LYS A 47 8.51 6.17 -9.89
N VAL A 48 8.75 7.13 -9.00
CA VAL A 48 8.87 6.92 -7.56
C VAL A 48 7.66 7.52 -6.85
N PHE A 49 7.05 6.74 -5.96
CA PHE A 49 5.98 7.18 -5.07
C PHE A 49 6.43 7.00 -3.63
N SER A 50 6.38 8.07 -2.83
CA SER A 50 6.53 7.99 -1.38
C SER A 50 5.16 8.05 -0.74
N VAL A 51 4.85 7.05 0.07
CA VAL A 51 3.63 6.98 0.87
C VAL A 51 3.98 6.63 2.29
N SER A 52 3.25 7.15 3.27
CA SER A 52 3.40 6.76 4.67
C SER A 52 2.13 6.14 5.21
N GLY A 53 2.28 5.39 6.30
CA GLY A 53 1.14 4.85 7.03
C GLY A 53 1.50 4.54 8.47
N ILE A 54 0.46 4.50 9.30
CA ILE A 54 0.58 4.22 10.73
C ILE A 54 0.40 2.74 10.99
N ILE A 55 1.28 2.17 11.81
CA ILE A 55 1.23 0.78 12.25
C ILE A 55 0.01 0.57 13.15
N GLN A 56 -0.82 -0.41 12.78
CA GLN A 56 -1.90 -0.94 13.61
C GLN A 56 -1.91 -2.45 13.49
N ASP A 57 -1.82 -3.15 14.63
CA ASP A 57 -1.84 -4.62 14.71
C ASP A 57 -0.83 -5.29 13.78
N ASN A 58 0.41 -4.79 13.80
CA ASN A 58 1.53 -5.23 12.94
C ASN A 58 1.26 -5.07 11.44
N GLN A 59 0.39 -4.15 11.06
CA GLN A 59 -0.03 -3.94 9.68
C GLN A 59 -0.12 -2.46 9.34
N ILE A 60 0.04 -2.18 8.06
CA ILE A 60 -0.22 -0.88 7.45
C ILE A 60 -1.10 -1.13 6.23
N MET A 61 -2.15 -0.31 6.10
CA MET A 61 -3.00 -0.26 4.92
C MET A 61 -2.99 1.14 4.35
N ILE A 62 -2.48 1.28 3.13
CA ILE A 62 -2.41 2.56 2.41
C ILE A 62 -3.38 2.48 1.23
N THR A 63 -4.44 3.27 1.28
CA THR A 63 -5.44 3.32 0.21
C THR A 63 -4.99 4.23 -0.91
N ASN A 64 -5.17 3.80 -2.17
CA ASN A 64 -4.90 4.62 -3.34
C ASN A 64 -3.48 5.25 -3.39
N PRO A 65 -2.39 4.48 -3.18
CA PRO A 65 -1.04 5.04 -3.03
C PRO A 65 -0.46 5.65 -4.31
N PHE A 66 -1.15 5.49 -5.45
CA PHE A 66 -0.74 6.01 -6.76
C PHE A 66 -1.62 7.16 -7.26
N LYS A 67 -2.66 7.55 -6.51
CA LYS A 67 -3.51 8.68 -6.90
C LYS A 67 -2.72 9.96 -6.66
N GLU A 68 -2.67 10.85 -7.66
CA GLU A 68 -2.03 12.17 -7.51
C GLU A 68 -2.64 12.88 -6.29
N GLN A 69 -1.77 13.33 -5.37
CA GLN A 69 -2.15 14.11 -4.18
C GLN A 69 -2.40 15.56 -4.54
#